data_AF-A0AAF0X3U4-F1
#
_entry.id   AF-A0AAF0X3U4-F1
#
_cell.length_a   1.000
_cell.length_b   1.000
_cell.length_c   1.000
_cell.angle_alpha   90.00
_cell.angle_beta   90.00
_cell.angle_gamma   90.00
#
_symmetry.space_group_name_H-M   'P 1'
#
loop_
_entity.id
_entity.type
_entity.pdbx_description
1 polymer ?
#
loop_
_entity_poly.entity_id
_entity_poly.type
_entity_poly.pdbx_seq_one_letter_code
_entity_poly.pdbx_strand_id
1 'polypeptide(L)'
;MAASMKEKYDKYWGNADNINPLLFVAVVLDPRYKMRYLKYCFEAVYDSATVARLIVKVESVLQSLYTCYNVGSKGADNQVSYFIQVP
;
A
#
# COMPACT_ATOMS: atom_id res chain seq x y z
N MET A 1 -6.42 21.97 -23.45
CA MET A 1 -5.44 21.65 -22.38
C MET A 1 -6.08 21.20 -21.09
N ALA A 2 -7.01 21.96 -20.48
CA ALA A 2 -7.66 21.57 -19.23
C ALA A 2 -8.43 20.24 -19.32
N ALA A 3 -9.16 20.01 -20.42
CA ALA A 3 -9.90 18.77 -20.65
C ALA A 3 -8.99 17.52 -20.64
N SER A 4 -7.87 17.57 -21.35
CA SER A 4 -6.91 16.44 -21.41
C SER A 4 -6.21 16.15 -20.07
N MET A 5 -6.06 17.15 -19.20
CA MET A 5 -5.57 16.95 -17.83
C MET A 5 -6.64 16.30 -16.96
N LYS A 6 -7.89 16.75 -17.09
CA LYS A 6 -9.04 16.17 -16.41
C LYS A 6 -9.25 14.70 -16.79
N GLU A 7 -9.17 14.34 -18.06
CA GLU A 7 -9.31 12.94 -18.49
C GLU A 7 -8.27 12.01 -17.83
N LYS A 8 -7.02 12.46 -17.70
CA LYS A 8 -5.99 11.69 -17.00
C LYS A 8 -6.28 11.59 -15.50
N TYR A 9 -6.75 12.68 -14.90
CA TYR A 9 -7.18 12.66 -13.51
C TYR A 9 -8.33 11.66 -13.32
N ASP A 10 -9.39 11.77 -14.11
CA ASP A 10 -10.58 10.91 -13.99
C ASP A 10 -10.21 9.43 -14.18
N LYS A 11 -9.28 9.13 -15.10
CA LYS A 11 -8.79 7.77 -15.37
C LYS A 11 -8.06 7.13 -14.17
N TYR A 12 -7.19 7.86 -13.48
CA TYR A 12 -6.31 7.28 -12.45
C TYR A 12 -6.72 7.63 -11.01
N TRP A 13 -7.46 8.73 -10.83
CA TRP A 13 -7.77 9.35 -9.54
C TRP A 13 -9.25 9.68 -9.33
N GLY A 14 -10.03 9.84 -10.41
CA GLY A 14 -11.44 10.24 -10.31
C GLY A 14 -12.37 9.20 -9.69
N ASN A 15 -11.94 7.94 -9.61
CA ASN A 15 -12.66 6.88 -8.91
C ASN A 15 -11.78 6.26 -7.83
N ALA A 16 -12.21 6.38 -6.57
CA ALA A 16 -11.55 5.83 -5.39
C ALA A 16 -11.22 4.33 -5.52
N ASP A 17 -12.08 3.55 -6.18
CA ASP A 17 -11.88 2.11 -6.34
C ASP A 17 -10.73 1.79 -7.31
N ASN A 18 -10.49 2.66 -8.29
CA ASN A 18 -9.48 2.52 -9.33
C ASN A 18 -8.10 3.08 -8.94
N ILE A 19 -8.01 3.81 -7.81
CA ILE A 19 -6.73 4.37 -7.36
C ILE A 19 -5.77 3.24 -6.98
N ASN A 20 -4.52 3.39 -7.40
CA ASN A 20 -3.43 2.48 -7.03
C ASN A 20 -3.10 2.63 -5.53
N PRO A 21 -3.33 1.60 -4.70
CA PRO A 21 -3.08 1.67 -3.26
C PRO A 21 -1.61 1.89 -2.89
N LEU A 22 -0.66 1.57 -3.79
CA LEU A 22 0.77 1.78 -3.55
C LEU A 22 1.14 3.25 -3.32
N LEU A 23 0.37 4.18 -3.90
CA LEU A 23 0.58 5.62 -3.71
C LEU A 23 0.35 6.01 -2.24
N PHE A 24 -0.65 5.38 -1.61
CA PHE A 24 -0.94 5.58 -0.20
C PHE A 24 0.06 4.86 0.69
N VAL A 25 0.45 3.64 0.32
CA VAL A 25 1.52 2.90 1.02
C VAL A 25 2.80 3.73 1.14
N ALA A 26 3.21 4.40 0.05
CA ALA A 26 4.38 5.29 0.08
C ALA A 26 4.23 6.42 1.11
N VAL A 27 3.03 6.99 1.26
CA VAL A 27 2.74 7.99 2.29
C VAL A 27 2.86 7.38 3.69
N VAL A 28 2.37 6.16 3.93
CA VAL A 28 2.46 5.51 5.25
C VAL A 28 3.90 5.15 5.63
N LEU A 29 4.70 4.78 4.64
CA LEU A 29 6.10 4.41 4.83
C LEU A 29 6.99 5.64 5.06
N ASP A 30 6.55 6.83 4.65
CA ASP A 30 7.22 8.07 5.04
C ASP A 30 7.14 8.23 6.57
N PRO A 31 8.28 8.36 7.28
CA PRO A 31 8.31 8.41 8.74
C PRO A 31 7.41 9.52 9.35
N ARG A 32 7.15 10.59 8.59
CA ARG A 32 6.35 11.75 9.02
C ARG A 32 4.86 11.46 9.05
N TYR A 33 4.39 10.48 8.28
CA TYR A 33 2.96 10.22 8.11
C TYR A 33 2.63 8.80 8.56
N LYS A 34 1.48 8.63 9.21
CA LYS A 34 1.00 7.35 9.73
C LYS A 34 -0.40 7.06 9.22
N MET A 35 -0.91 5.86 9.48
CA MET A 35 -2.25 5.48 9.01
C MET A 35 -3.38 6.39 9.49
N ARG A 36 -3.26 6.93 10.69
CA ARG A 36 -4.21 7.91 11.21
C ARG A 36 -4.27 9.18 10.36
N TYR A 37 -3.12 9.65 9.87
CA TYR A 37 -3.06 10.82 8.99
C TYR A 37 -3.74 10.55 7.65
N LEU A 38 -3.46 9.39 7.04
CA LEU A 38 -4.10 9.04 5.77
C LEU A 38 -5.62 8.91 5.92
N LYS A 39 -6.09 8.29 7.01
CA LYS A 39 -7.52 8.19 7.31
C LYS A 39 -8.17 9.57 7.41
N TYR A 40 -7.54 10.48 8.15
CA TYR A 40 -8.01 11.87 8.25
C TYR A 40 -8.12 12.55 6.87
N CYS A 41 -7.13 12.36 5.99
CA CYS A 41 -7.20 12.89 4.63
C CYS A 41 -8.36 12.29 3.82
N PHE A 42 -8.63 11.00 3.95
CA PHE A 42 -9.75 10.37 3.25
C PHE A 42 -11.10 10.83 3.76
N GLU A 43 -11.26 11.02 5.07
CA GLU A 43 -12.49 11.54 5.67
C GLU A 43 -12.84 12.95 5.18
N ALA A 44 -11.85 13.74 4.75
CA ALA A 44 -12.07 15.07 4.18
C ALA A 44 -12.59 15.05 2.73
N VAL A 45 -12.43 13.94 2.01
CA VAL A 45 -12.68 13.87 0.55
C VAL A 45 -13.78 12.86 0.19
N TYR A 46 -13.92 11.79 0.97
CA TYR A 46 -14.80 10.66 0.66
C TYR A 46 -15.83 10.42 1.77
N ASP A 47 -16.91 9.73 1.41
CA ASP A 47 -17.89 9.26 2.37
C ASP A 47 -17.32 8.15 3.27
N SER A 48 -17.92 7.97 4.45
CA SER A 48 -17.43 7.03 5.45
C SER A 48 -17.32 5.58 4.96
N ALA A 49 -18.18 5.14 4.02
CA ALA A 49 -18.11 3.77 3.52
C ALA A 49 -16.91 3.60 2.59
N THR A 50 -16.64 4.59 1.74
CA THR A 50 -15.47 4.62 0.86
C THR A 50 -14.17 4.72 1.64
N VAL A 51 -14.13 5.56 2.68
CA VAL A 51 -12.97 5.65 3.60
C VAL A 51 -12.64 4.29 4.21
N ALA A 52 -13.64 3.59 4.74
CA ALA A 52 -13.44 2.28 5.36
C ALA A 52 -12.85 1.27 4.38
N ARG A 53 -13.37 1.22 3.13
CA ARG A 53 -12.84 0.34 2.08
C ARG A 53 -11.39 0.68 1.71
N LEU A 54 -11.07 1.96 1.56
CA LEU A 54 -9.72 2.41 1.19
C LEU A 54 -8.69 2.08 2.26
N ILE A 55 -9.01 2.29 3.54
CA ILE A 55 -8.10 1.96 4.65
C ILE A 55 -7.80 0.46 4.69
N VAL A 56 -8.84 -0.38 4.60
CA VAL A 56 -8.65 -1.84 4.54
C VAL A 56 -7.79 -2.26 3.34
N LYS A 57 -8.00 -1.63 2.18
CA LYS A 57 -7.19 -1.89 0.97
C LYS A 57 -5.72 -1.56 1.20
N VAL A 58 -5.41 -0.41 1.81
CA VAL A 58 -4.01 0.00 2.09
C VAL A 58 -3.37 -0.92 3.13
N GLU A 59 -4.08 -1.27 4.19
CA GLU A 59 -3.59 -2.19 5.23
C GLU A 59 -3.30 -3.58 4.65
N SER A 60 -4.18 -4.10 3.81
CA SER A 60 -3.99 -5.40 3.12
C SER A 60 -2.73 -5.40 2.24
N VAL A 61 -2.48 -4.32 1.51
CA VAL A 61 -1.26 -4.20 0.69
C VAL A 61 -0.01 -4.12 1.56
N LEU A 62 -0.04 -3.35 2.66
CA LEU A 62 1.07 -3.29 3.61
C LEU A 62 1.38 -4.66 4.22
N GLN A 63 0.36 -5.39 4.65
CA GLN A 63 0.50 -6.75 5.19
C GLN A 63 1.05 -7.72 4.15
N SER A 64 0.59 -7.61 2.90
CA SER A 64 1.08 -8.43 1.79
C SER A 64 2.56 -8.16 1.52
N LEU A 65 2.96 -6.88 1.45
CA LEU A 65 4.37 -6.49 1.28
C LEU A 65 5.25 -7.00 2.43
N TYR A 66 4.80 -6.87 3.66
CA TYR A 66 5.50 -7.38 4.84
C TYR A 66 5.65 -8.91 4.79
N THR A 67 4.59 -9.61 4.42
CA THR A 67 4.61 -11.07 4.28
C THR A 67 5.59 -11.51 3.19
N CYS A 68 5.57 -10.86 2.02
CA CYS A 68 6.52 -11.13 0.94
C CYS A 68 7.97 -10.91 1.37
N TYR A 69 8.25 -9.83 2.11
CA TYR A 69 9.58 -9.56 2.66
C TYR A 69 10.04 -10.66 3.62
N ASN A 70 9.17 -11.07 4.55
CA ASN A 70 9.49 -12.10 5.54
C ASN A 70 9.62 -13.50 4.94
N VAL A 71 8.85 -13.83 3.91
CA VAL A 71 8.97 -15.10 3.17
C VAL A 71 10.33 -15.16 2.45
N GLY A 72 10.77 -14.04 1.86
CA GLY A 72 12.10 -13.93 1.26
C GLY A 72 13.24 -14.09 2.29
N SER A 73 13.06 -13.57 3.50
CA SER A 73 14.05 -13.71 4.59
C SER A 73 14.22 -15.18 5.02
N LYS A 74 13.12 -15.93 5.17
CA LYS A 74 13.17 -17.35 5.57
C LYS A 74 13.81 -18.26 4.51
N GLY A 75 13.76 -17.86 3.24
CA GLY A 75 14.42 -18.58 2.14
C GLY A 75 15.95 -18.50 2.18
N ALA A 76 16.52 -17.47 2.81
CA ALA A 76 17.96 -17.34 3.03
C ALA A 76 18.43 -18.10 4.28
N ASP A 77 17.64 -18.08 5.35
CA ASP A 77 17.93 -18.81 6.59
C ASP A 77 17.95 -20.32 6.37
N ASN A 78 17.09 -20.83 5.47
CA ASN A 78 17.03 -22.24 5.13
C ASN A 78 18.17 -22.70 4.22
N GLN A 79 18.92 -21.81 3.55
CA GLN A 79 20.13 -22.19 2.81
C GLN A 79 21.35 -22.28 3.73
N VAL A 80 21.48 -21.36 4.70
CA VAL A 80 22.59 -21.37 5.68
C VAL A 80 22.58 -22.64 6.53
N SER A 81 21.41 -23.18 6.87
CA SER A 81 21.29 -24.46 7.59
C SER A 81 21.66 -25.69 6.75
N TYR A 82 21.51 -25.66 5.41
CA TYR A 82 22.06 -26.72 4.53
C TYR A 82 23.58 -26.66 4.40
N PHE A 83 24.21 -25.49 4.55
CA PHE A 83 25.67 -25.34 4.46
C PHE A 83 26.45 -25.75 5.72
N ILE A 84 25.78 -25.87 6.88
CA ILE A 84 26.43 -26.25 8.15
C ILE A 84 26.38 -27.78 8.37
N GLN A 85 25.68 -28.53 7.51
CA GLN A 85 25.40 -29.95 7.73
C GLN A 85 25.84 -30.87 6.58
N VAL A 86 26.97 -30.55 5.95
CA VAL A 86 27.70 -31.47 5.07
C VAL A 86 29.01 -31.83 5.77
N PRO A 87 29.38 -33.13 5.87
CA PRO A 87 30.47 -33.64 6.71
C PRO A 87 31.84 -33.02 6.42
#